data_AF-A0A1F6ZDU7-F1
#
_entry.id   AF-A0A1F6ZDU7-F1
#
_cell.length_a   1.000
_cell.length_b   1.000
_cell.length_c   1.000
_cell.angle_alpha   90.00
_cell.angle_beta   90.00
_cell.angle_gamma   90.00
#
_symmetry.space_group_name_H-M   'P 1'
#
loop_
_entity.id
_entity.type
_entity.pdbx_description
1 polymer ?
#
loop_
_entity_poly.entity_id
_entity_poly.type
_entity_poly.pdbx_seq_one_letter_code
_entity_poly.pdbx_strand_id
1 'polypeptide(L)'
;MEDESPNLPKVISLTNDYYQNLLGYSVQDTKLKSIKGEQWNSFCQKSNLNHNSSGIYLPRNKTAIIPKNNKLSLFHEYFGHGLYCEKSLSGRKLVDLEKRLLEEEKLEFSNSRFTLDDIQRFRKRNQTFQELDEFRKQNLGIYEGFAIWTEFLLSGQFNLREIFERKYDSLNLENKAVIDEMINFNKQYGNLATFYEFGLARKTTPERVKKLLEDIYGKEAINNSKLVLLTGSKKSFSDIDLFASSNYLQSIKNSWLDLVVFDEKDFEKKVRLFEVQVIHPIINGEFVIGDKNYLEQKRKQLEEQPITEEAIQHNLKLSKEQEELGLKYSRNSKERQIGLSYGKTYLANALALKNGKRPLTKERLSNLQCKKFIELKGGMK
;
A
#
# COMPACT_ATOMS: atom_id res chain seq x y z
N MET A 1 20.10 -12.80 -38.91
CA MET A 1 20.17 -12.64 -37.44
C MET A 1 18.90 -13.27 -36.90
N GLU A 2 19.01 -14.49 -36.41
CA GLU A 2 17.89 -15.16 -35.74
C GLU A 2 17.53 -14.36 -34.49
N ASP A 3 16.25 -14.08 -34.33
CA ASP A 3 15.68 -13.30 -33.25
C ASP A 3 15.97 -14.02 -31.92
N GLU A 4 17.05 -13.65 -31.23
CA GLU A 4 17.41 -14.08 -29.88
C GLU A 4 16.43 -13.53 -28.82
N SER A 5 15.14 -13.44 -29.16
CA SER A 5 14.11 -13.02 -28.23
C SER A 5 13.95 -14.12 -27.17
N PRO A 6 14.23 -13.83 -25.86
CA PRO A 6 14.12 -14.86 -24.83
C PRO A 6 12.75 -15.52 -24.81
N ASN A 7 12.76 -16.86 -24.72
CA ASN A 7 11.60 -17.72 -24.65
C ASN A 7 10.61 -17.25 -23.57
N LEU A 8 9.31 -17.23 -23.87
CA LEU A 8 8.25 -16.68 -23.00
C LEU A 8 8.28 -17.23 -21.56
N PRO A 9 8.49 -18.54 -21.31
CA PRO A 9 8.62 -19.08 -19.95
C PRO A 9 9.81 -18.49 -19.17
N LYS A 10 10.93 -18.21 -19.84
CA LYS A 10 12.10 -17.58 -19.20
C LYS A 10 11.78 -16.15 -18.79
N VAL A 11 11.12 -15.39 -19.66
CA VAL A 11 10.65 -14.02 -19.34
C VAL A 11 9.70 -14.07 -18.15
N ILE A 12 8.75 -15.00 -18.14
CA ILE A 12 7.79 -15.13 -17.05
C ILE A 12 8.48 -15.44 -15.71
N SER A 13 9.42 -16.40 -15.71
CA SER A 13 10.18 -16.76 -14.51
C SER A 13 10.96 -15.56 -13.97
N LEU A 14 11.72 -14.88 -14.81
CA LEU A 14 12.55 -13.73 -14.40
C LEU A 14 11.69 -12.58 -13.85
N THR A 15 10.55 -12.29 -14.48
CA THR A 15 9.63 -11.25 -13.99
C THR A 15 8.97 -11.66 -12.66
N ASN A 16 8.60 -12.94 -12.51
CA ASN A 16 8.06 -13.45 -11.24
C ASN A 16 9.09 -13.36 -10.11
N ASP A 17 10.35 -13.71 -10.38
CA ASP A 17 11.44 -13.59 -9.41
C ASP A 17 11.68 -12.12 -9.03
N TYR A 18 11.64 -11.21 -10.01
CA TYR A 18 11.72 -9.78 -9.78
C TYR A 18 10.63 -9.30 -8.82
N TYR A 19 9.36 -9.65 -9.06
CA TYR A 19 8.26 -9.29 -8.16
C TYR A 19 8.33 -9.98 -6.81
N GLN A 20 8.73 -11.25 -6.76
CA GLN A 20 8.90 -11.97 -5.50
C GLN A 20 9.95 -11.28 -4.61
N ASN A 21 11.05 -10.83 -5.20
CA ASN A 21 12.09 -10.09 -4.50
C ASN A 21 11.60 -8.70 -4.07
N LEU A 22 10.97 -7.95 -4.98
CA LEU A 22 10.53 -6.59 -4.71
C LEU A 22 9.32 -6.51 -3.76
N LEU A 23 8.27 -7.27 -4.04
CA LEU A 23 6.95 -7.20 -3.40
C LEU A 23 6.68 -8.34 -2.41
N GLY A 24 7.46 -9.43 -2.46
CA GLY A 24 7.21 -10.62 -1.65
C GLY A 24 6.12 -11.55 -2.20
N TYR A 25 5.66 -11.30 -3.42
CA TYR A 25 4.72 -12.14 -4.16
C TYR A 25 4.86 -11.89 -5.66
N SER A 26 4.30 -12.79 -6.45
CA SER A 26 4.20 -12.69 -7.90
C SER A 26 2.77 -12.99 -8.36
N VAL A 27 2.56 -13.03 -9.68
CA VAL A 27 1.31 -13.48 -10.30
C VAL A 27 1.16 -14.99 -10.08
N GLN A 28 0.00 -15.43 -9.57
CA GLN A 28 -0.21 -16.82 -9.16
C GLN A 28 -1.45 -17.44 -9.79
N ASP A 29 -2.58 -16.73 -9.78
CA ASP A 29 -3.87 -17.27 -10.22
C ASP A 29 -4.15 -16.99 -11.71
N THR A 30 -3.48 -15.99 -12.27
CA THR A 30 -3.70 -15.54 -13.64
C THR A 30 -3.20 -16.58 -14.63
N LYS A 31 -4.08 -16.95 -15.55
CA LYS A 31 -3.78 -17.88 -16.65
C LYS A 31 -3.29 -17.11 -17.87
N LEU A 32 -2.31 -17.66 -18.56
CA LEU A 32 -1.83 -17.14 -19.83
C LEU A 32 -2.31 -18.02 -20.99
N LYS A 33 -2.93 -17.41 -21.99
CA LYS A 33 -3.27 -18.05 -23.26
C LYS A 33 -2.58 -17.30 -24.40
N SER A 34 -1.69 -17.99 -25.12
CA SER A 34 -1.03 -17.42 -26.29
C SER A 34 -1.68 -17.90 -27.58
N ILE A 35 -1.98 -16.98 -28.49
CA ILE A 35 -2.58 -17.25 -29.80
C ILE A 35 -1.54 -16.94 -30.87
N LYS A 36 -1.36 -17.79 -31.88
CA LYS A 36 -0.43 -17.48 -32.98
C LYS A 36 -0.81 -16.14 -33.63
N GLY A 37 0.19 -15.31 -33.97
CA GLY A 37 -0.06 -13.97 -34.53
C GLY A 37 -0.99 -13.98 -35.74
N GLU A 38 -0.79 -14.93 -36.66
CA GLU A 38 -1.64 -15.15 -37.84
C GLU A 38 -3.13 -15.44 -37.51
N GLN A 39 -3.40 -15.98 -36.32
CA GLN A 39 -4.75 -16.32 -35.85
C GLN A 39 -5.37 -15.22 -34.99
N TRP A 40 -4.61 -14.16 -34.64
CA TRP A 40 -5.05 -13.13 -33.72
C TRP A 40 -6.27 -12.38 -34.24
N ASN A 41 -6.22 -11.90 -35.48
CA ASN A 41 -7.32 -11.15 -36.09
C ASN A 41 -8.61 -11.98 -36.16
N SER A 42 -8.49 -13.26 -36.56
CA SER A 42 -9.64 -14.17 -36.59
C SER A 42 -10.18 -14.47 -35.19
N PHE A 43 -9.32 -14.54 -34.19
CA PHE A 43 -9.74 -14.67 -32.78
C PHE A 43 -10.51 -13.43 -32.33
N CYS A 44 -9.97 -12.22 -32.55
CA CYS A 44 -10.65 -10.98 -32.19
C CYS A 44 -12.01 -10.84 -32.87
N GLN A 45 -12.10 -11.16 -34.17
CA GLN A 45 -13.37 -11.15 -34.92
C GLN A 45 -14.39 -12.13 -34.34
N LYS A 46 -14.00 -13.39 -34.10
CA LYS A 46 -14.89 -14.43 -33.54
C LYS A 46 -15.37 -14.10 -32.14
N SER A 47 -14.57 -13.37 -31.38
CA SER A 47 -14.86 -12.99 -30.00
C SER A 47 -15.46 -11.58 -29.87
N ASN A 48 -15.75 -10.90 -30.98
CA ASN A 48 -16.26 -9.52 -31.01
C ASN A 48 -15.39 -8.54 -30.21
N LEU A 49 -14.08 -8.66 -30.36
CA LEU A 49 -13.05 -7.84 -29.71
C LEU A 49 -12.45 -6.85 -30.71
N ASN A 50 -11.89 -5.76 -30.19
CA ASN A 50 -11.18 -4.80 -31.03
C ASN A 50 -9.98 -5.49 -31.72
N HIS A 51 -9.95 -5.48 -33.05
CA HIS A 51 -8.87 -6.08 -33.83
C HIS A 51 -7.52 -5.38 -33.65
N ASN A 52 -7.53 -4.12 -33.20
CA ASN A 52 -6.32 -3.35 -32.86
C ASN A 52 -5.81 -3.60 -31.44
N SER A 53 -6.52 -4.41 -30.64
CA SER A 53 -6.04 -4.81 -29.32
C SER A 53 -4.76 -5.65 -29.47
N SER A 54 -3.72 -5.27 -28.73
CA SER A 54 -2.47 -6.03 -28.64
C SER A 54 -2.57 -7.23 -27.67
N GLY A 55 -3.63 -7.33 -26.89
CA GLY A 55 -3.78 -8.28 -25.80
C GLY A 55 -5.06 -8.00 -25.01
N ILE A 56 -5.56 -9.01 -24.30
CA ILE A 56 -6.82 -8.89 -23.56
C ILE A 56 -6.70 -9.62 -22.25
N TYR A 57 -6.98 -8.90 -21.17
CA TYR A 57 -7.20 -9.49 -19.87
C TYR A 57 -8.69 -9.62 -19.58
N LEU A 58 -9.09 -10.78 -19.09
CA LEU A 58 -10.44 -11.10 -18.69
C LEU A 58 -10.49 -11.24 -17.16
N PRO A 59 -10.93 -10.23 -16.40
CA PRO A 59 -10.93 -10.28 -14.93
C PRO A 59 -11.76 -11.43 -14.38
N ARG A 60 -12.90 -11.71 -15.02
CA ARG A 60 -13.87 -12.76 -14.64
C ARG A 60 -13.23 -14.13 -14.42
N ASN A 61 -12.32 -14.52 -15.31
CA ASN A 61 -11.63 -15.81 -15.27
C ASN A 61 -10.11 -15.66 -15.02
N LYS A 62 -9.65 -14.46 -14.65
CA LYS A 62 -8.24 -14.08 -14.49
C LYS A 62 -7.38 -14.64 -15.62
N THR A 63 -7.73 -14.35 -16.87
CA THR A 63 -7.02 -14.89 -18.03
C THR A 63 -6.49 -13.76 -18.90
N ALA A 64 -5.17 -13.73 -19.09
CA ALA A 64 -4.51 -12.91 -20.09
C ALA A 64 -4.41 -13.70 -21.40
N ILE A 65 -4.89 -13.09 -22.49
CA ILE A 65 -4.88 -13.65 -23.83
C ILE A 65 -4.02 -12.72 -24.70
N ILE A 66 -2.92 -13.24 -25.24
CA ILE A 66 -1.95 -12.43 -25.99
C ILE A 66 -1.57 -13.07 -27.33
N PRO A 67 -1.19 -12.27 -28.35
CA PRO A 67 -0.46 -12.76 -29.50
C PRO A 67 0.85 -13.42 -29.06
N LYS A 68 1.18 -14.56 -29.66
CA LYS A 68 2.41 -15.30 -29.41
C LYS A 68 3.61 -14.40 -29.74
N ASN A 69 4.62 -14.43 -28.87
CA ASN A 69 5.84 -13.63 -28.97
C ASN A 69 5.67 -12.10 -28.77
N ASN A 70 4.48 -11.61 -28.40
CA ASN A 70 4.32 -10.20 -28.02
C ASN A 70 4.58 -10.01 -26.51
N LYS A 71 5.83 -9.65 -26.18
CA LYS A 71 6.25 -9.45 -24.78
C LYS A 71 5.64 -8.21 -24.13
N LEU A 72 5.39 -7.13 -24.88
CA LEU A 72 4.73 -5.96 -24.33
C LEU A 72 3.30 -6.30 -23.89
N SER A 73 2.58 -7.08 -24.69
CA SER A 73 1.26 -7.60 -24.28
C SER A 73 1.34 -8.56 -23.09
N LEU A 74 2.39 -9.37 -22.99
CA LEU A 74 2.62 -10.18 -21.78
C LEU A 74 2.76 -9.26 -20.55
N PHE A 75 3.56 -8.20 -20.66
CA PHE A 75 3.78 -7.26 -19.56
C PHE A 75 2.49 -6.52 -19.18
N HIS A 76 1.72 -6.08 -20.17
CA HIS A 76 0.47 -5.35 -19.96
C HIS A 76 -0.63 -6.23 -19.37
N GLU A 77 -0.96 -7.33 -20.05
CA GLU A 77 -2.14 -8.16 -19.72
C GLU A 77 -1.87 -9.11 -18.55
N TYR A 78 -0.75 -9.85 -18.61
CA TYR A 78 -0.46 -10.89 -17.63
C TYR A 78 0.12 -10.29 -16.35
N PHE A 79 1.13 -9.43 -16.48
CA PHE A 79 1.79 -8.83 -15.32
C PHE A 79 1.10 -7.56 -14.82
N GLY A 80 0.63 -6.68 -15.71
CA GLY A 80 -0.10 -5.47 -15.32
C GLY A 80 -1.46 -5.81 -14.73
N HIS A 81 -2.42 -6.17 -15.59
CA HIS A 81 -3.77 -6.45 -15.11
C HIS A 81 -3.86 -7.66 -14.19
N GLY A 82 -3.14 -8.75 -14.48
CA GLY A 82 -3.13 -9.95 -13.64
C GLY A 82 -2.65 -9.68 -12.22
N LEU A 83 -1.49 -9.04 -12.04
CA LEU A 83 -0.98 -8.70 -10.72
C LEU A 83 -1.91 -7.74 -9.98
N TYR A 84 -2.43 -6.71 -10.67
CA TYR A 84 -3.37 -5.76 -10.09
C TYR A 84 -4.63 -6.45 -9.57
N CYS A 85 -5.27 -7.28 -10.40
CA CYS A 85 -6.47 -8.03 -10.03
C CYS A 85 -6.26 -9.02 -8.89
N GLU A 86 -5.07 -9.58 -8.75
CA GLU A 86 -4.76 -10.51 -7.67
C GLU A 86 -4.35 -9.82 -6.36
N LYS A 87 -3.63 -8.70 -6.45
CA LYS A 87 -2.85 -8.17 -5.31
C LYS A 87 -3.27 -6.77 -4.87
N SER A 88 -4.15 -6.07 -5.57
CA SER A 88 -4.77 -4.81 -5.10
C SER A 88 -6.18 -5.01 -4.56
N LEU A 89 -6.66 -4.13 -3.67
CA LEU A 89 -8.04 -4.17 -3.18
C LEU A 89 -9.05 -3.90 -4.31
N SER A 90 -8.80 -2.86 -5.10
CA SER A 90 -9.67 -2.47 -6.21
C SER A 90 -9.71 -3.54 -7.30
N GLY A 91 -8.57 -4.14 -7.64
CA GLY A 91 -8.49 -5.24 -8.59
C GLY A 91 -9.22 -6.50 -8.12
N ARG A 92 -9.14 -6.84 -6.82
CA ARG A 92 -9.93 -7.94 -6.24
C ARG A 92 -11.42 -7.66 -6.31
N LYS A 93 -11.84 -6.45 -5.93
CA LYS A 93 -13.24 -6.04 -6.05
C LYS A 93 -13.73 -6.16 -7.50
N LEU A 94 -12.95 -5.74 -8.49
CA LEU A 94 -13.29 -5.90 -9.91
C LEU A 94 -13.56 -7.38 -10.27
N VAL A 95 -12.67 -8.28 -9.85
CA VAL A 95 -12.83 -9.73 -10.09
C VAL A 95 -14.07 -10.28 -9.40
N ASP A 96 -14.33 -9.87 -8.16
CA ASP A 96 -15.49 -10.34 -7.39
C ASP A 96 -16.81 -9.89 -8.01
N LEU A 97 -16.90 -8.62 -8.44
CA LEU A 97 -18.05 -8.08 -9.16
C LEU A 97 -18.33 -8.87 -10.46
N GLU A 98 -17.28 -9.15 -11.23
CA GLU A 98 -17.36 -9.90 -12.48
C GLU A 98 -17.80 -11.34 -12.29
N LYS A 99 -17.28 -12.02 -11.26
CA LYS A 99 -17.69 -13.38 -10.92
C LYS A 99 -19.13 -13.44 -10.44
N ARG A 100 -19.52 -12.52 -9.57
CA ARG A 100 -20.89 -12.44 -9.07
C ARG A 100 -21.87 -12.23 -10.23
N LEU A 101 -21.57 -11.29 -11.14
CA LEU A 101 -22.38 -11.09 -12.33
C LEU A 101 -22.48 -12.35 -13.19
N LEU A 102 -21.37 -13.08 -13.39
CA LEU A 102 -21.39 -14.34 -14.15
C LEU A 102 -22.31 -15.39 -13.51
N GLU A 103 -22.28 -15.55 -12.19
CA GLU A 103 -23.13 -16.52 -11.52
C GLU A 103 -24.61 -16.12 -11.62
N GLU A 104 -24.92 -14.83 -11.52
CA GLU A 104 -26.29 -14.33 -11.75
C GLU A 104 -26.74 -14.55 -13.20
N GLU A 105 -25.88 -14.31 -14.19
CA GLU A 105 -26.15 -14.63 -15.61
C GLU A 105 -26.42 -16.13 -15.81
N LYS A 106 -25.62 -17.00 -15.20
CA LYS A 106 -25.82 -18.46 -15.30
C LYS A 106 -27.14 -18.90 -14.69
N LEU A 107 -27.54 -18.31 -13.56
CA LEU A 107 -28.79 -18.64 -12.89
C LEU A 107 -29.99 -18.22 -13.75
N GLU A 108 -30.00 -16.97 -14.21
CA GLU A 108 -31.06 -16.42 -15.07
C GLU A 108 -31.28 -17.26 -16.34
N PHE A 109 -30.17 -17.66 -16.97
CA PHE A 109 -30.20 -18.32 -18.26
C PHE A 109 -29.96 -19.84 -18.18
N SER A 110 -30.06 -20.45 -17.00
CA SER A 110 -29.75 -21.86 -16.75
C SER A 110 -30.60 -22.84 -17.57
N ASN A 111 -31.86 -22.48 -17.86
CA ASN A 111 -32.86 -23.38 -18.45
C ASN A 111 -33.33 -22.96 -19.86
N SER A 112 -32.71 -21.95 -20.46
CA SER A 112 -33.20 -21.34 -21.70
C SER A 112 -32.06 -21.10 -22.67
N ARG A 113 -32.34 -21.26 -23.97
CA ARG A 113 -31.48 -20.62 -24.99
C ARG A 113 -31.69 -19.12 -24.87
N PHE A 114 -30.60 -18.37 -24.84
CA PHE A 114 -30.62 -16.92 -24.75
C PHE A 114 -29.79 -16.32 -25.89
N THR A 115 -30.13 -15.10 -26.25
CA THR A 115 -29.40 -14.28 -27.22
C THR A 115 -28.52 -13.25 -26.51
N LEU A 116 -27.64 -12.58 -27.25
CA LEU A 116 -26.87 -11.47 -26.69
C LEU A 116 -27.77 -10.31 -26.22
N ASP A 117 -28.90 -10.08 -26.90
CA ASP A 117 -29.86 -9.03 -26.52
C ASP A 117 -30.54 -9.36 -25.18
N ASP A 118 -30.80 -10.64 -24.90
CA ASP A 118 -31.32 -11.07 -23.60
C ASP A 118 -30.34 -10.74 -22.47
N ILE A 119 -29.06 -11.03 -22.67
CA ILE A 119 -27.99 -10.69 -21.70
C ILE A 119 -27.92 -9.17 -21.50
N GLN A 120 -27.98 -8.39 -22.58
CA GLN A 120 -27.94 -6.93 -22.48
C GLN A 120 -29.16 -6.38 -21.73
N ARG A 121 -30.35 -6.93 -21.96
CA ARG A 121 -31.58 -6.55 -21.23
C ARG A 121 -31.49 -6.89 -19.75
N PHE A 122 -30.98 -8.09 -19.42
CA PHE A 122 -30.71 -8.49 -18.04
C PHE A 122 -29.74 -7.52 -17.36
N ARG A 123 -28.56 -7.28 -17.97
CA ARG A 123 -27.52 -6.39 -17.43
C ARG A 123 -28.04 -4.99 -17.15
N LYS A 124 -28.83 -4.40 -18.04
CA LYS A 124 -29.41 -3.05 -17.84
C LYS A 124 -30.24 -2.93 -16.55
N ARG A 125 -30.89 -4.01 -16.11
CA ARG A 125 -31.74 -4.05 -14.91
C ARG A 125 -31.04 -4.67 -13.70
N ASN A 126 -29.89 -5.28 -13.88
CA ASN A 126 -29.17 -6.01 -12.85
C ASN A 126 -28.32 -5.06 -11.98
N GLN A 127 -28.50 -5.13 -10.66
CA GLN A 127 -27.79 -4.26 -9.71
C GLN A 127 -26.28 -4.50 -9.70
N THR A 128 -25.84 -5.76 -9.77
CA THR A 128 -24.40 -6.11 -9.81
C THR A 128 -23.73 -5.54 -11.06
N PHE A 129 -24.39 -5.56 -12.22
CA PHE A 129 -23.89 -4.94 -13.44
C PHE A 129 -23.79 -3.42 -13.32
N GLN A 130 -24.80 -2.76 -12.75
CA GLN A 130 -24.76 -1.31 -12.50
C GLN A 130 -23.62 -0.93 -11.54
N GLU A 131 -23.42 -1.70 -10.47
CA GLU A 131 -22.29 -1.52 -9.56
C GLU A 131 -20.94 -1.72 -10.28
N LEU A 132 -20.83 -2.74 -11.12
CA LEU A 132 -19.63 -3.02 -11.91
C LEU A 132 -19.33 -1.91 -12.93
N ASP A 133 -20.35 -1.41 -13.62
CA ASP A 133 -20.20 -0.33 -14.61
C ASP A 133 -19.73 0.97 -13.94
N GLU A 134 -20.33 1.34 -12.82
CA GLU A 134 -19.92 2.50 -12.03
C GLU A 134 -18.50 2.33 -11.47
N PHE A 135 -18.19 1.14 -10.92
CA PHE A 135 -16.86 0.84 -10.41
C PHE A 135 -15.80 0.96 -11.50
N ARG A 136 -16.07 0.46 -12.72
CA ARG A 136 -15.17 0.58 -13.87
C ARG A 136 -14.96 2.04 -14.25
N LYS A 137 -16.02 2.84 -14.38
CA LYS A 137 -15.89 4.28 -14.70
C LYS A 137 -14.98 5.02 -13.72
N GLN A 138 -15.08 4.69 -12.43
CA GLN A 138 -14.27 5.32 -11.38
C GLN A 138 -12.81 4.81 -11.33
N ASN A 139 -12.52 3.60 -11.82
CA ASN A 139 -11.22 2.93 -11.63
C ASN A 139 -10.48 2.63 -12.94
N LEU A 140 -11.07 2.88 -14.11
CA LEU A 140 -10.49 2.52 -15.41
C LEU A 140 -9.11 3.14 -15.61
N GLY A 141 -8.96 4.44 -15.29
CA GLY A 141 -7.68 5.13 -15.42
C GLY A 141 -6.58 4.52 -14.55
N ILE A 142 -6.90 4.14 -13.31
CA ILE A 142 -5.94 3.48 -12.39
C ILE A 142 -5.60 2.07 -12.91
N TYR A 143 -6.60 1.33 -13.36
CA TYR A 143 -6.47 -0.04 -13.85
C TYR A 143 -5.59 -0.14 -15.11
N GLU A 144 -5.85 0.71 -16.10
CA GLU A 144 -5.07 0.79 -17.34
C GLU A 144 -3.71 1.44 -17.10
N GLY A 145 -3.68 2.52 -16.29
CA GLY A 145 -2.45 3.21 -15.92
C GLY A 145 -1.42 2.28 -15.28
N PHE A 146 -1.86 1.42 -14.36
CA PHE A 146 -0.98 0.41 -13.77
C PHE A 146 -0.40 -0.57 -14.79
N ALA A 147 -1.21 -1.02 -15.76
CA ALA A 147 -0.77 -1.96 -16.78
C ALA A 147 0.23 -1.33 -17.75
N ILE A 148 -0.01 -0.08 -18.18
CA ILE A 148 0.91 0.68 -19.02
C ILE A 148 2.22 0.97 -18.28
N TRP A 149 2.13 1.39 -17.00
CA TRP A 149 3.34 1.59 -16.20
C TRP A 149 4.12 0.29 -16.00
N THR A 150 3.45 -0.85 -15.82
CA THR A 150 4.10 -2.16 -15.74
C THR A 150 4.80 -2.52 -17.05
N GLU A 151 4.17 -2.23 -18.18
CA GLU A 151 4.77 -2.37 -19.51
C GLU A 151 6.02 -1.48 -19.67
N PHE A 152 5.97 -0.22 -19.21
CA PHE A 152 7.13 0.67 -19.14
C PHE A 152 8.23 0.07 -18.24
N LEU A 153 7.91 -0.36 -17.02
CA LEU A 153 8.90 -0.90 -16.09
C LEU A 153 9.65 -2.11 -16.69
N LEU A 154 8.89 -3.09 -17.19
CA LEU A 154 9.45 -4.35 -17.70
C LEU A 154 10.10 -4.18 -19.08
N SER A 155 9.62 -3.29 -19.94
CA SER A 155 10.30 -3.01 -21.23
C SER A 155 11.74 -2.53 -21.03
N GLY A 156 12.01 -1.75 -19.97
CA GLY A 156 13.40 -1.39 -19.60
C GLY A 156 14.24 -2.59 -19.19
N GLN A 157 13.68 -3.51 -18.40
CA GLN A 157 14.40 -4.69 -17.90
C GLN A 157 14.76 -5.71 -18.99
N PHE A 158 13.96 -5.77 -20.05
CA PHE A 158 14.12 -6.74 -21.14
C PHE A 158 14.62 -6.13 -22.45
N ASN A 159 15.20 -4.91 -22.41
CA ASN A 159 15.72 -4.18 -23.58
C ASN A 159 14.66 -3.98 -24.69
N LEU A 160 13.40 -3.72 -24.32
CA LEU A 160 12.29 -3.42 -25.22
C LEU A 160 11.81 -1.96 -25.11
N ARG A 161 12.62 -1.09 -24.49
CA ARG A 161 12.29 0.31 -24.23
C ARG A 161 11.89 1.06 -25.51
N GLU A 162 12.66 0.91 -26.59
CA GLU A 162 12.36 1.55 -27.87
C GLU A 162 11.02 1.12 -28.48
N ILE A 163 10.64 -0.15 -28.31
CA ILE A 163 9.37 -0.66 -28.83
C ILE A 163 8.20 -0.04 -28.03
N PHE A 164 8.37 0.06 -26.71
CA PHE A 164 7.41 0.75 -25.86
C PHE A 164 7.30 2.23 -26.23
N GLU A 165 8.41 2.92 -26.45
CA GLU A 165 8.42 4.36 -26.78
C GLU A 165 7.69 4.66 -28.10
N ARG A 166 7.85 3.83 -29.13
CA ARG A 166 7.07 3.99 -30.39
C ARG A 166 5.57 3.83 -30.17
N LYS A 167 5.16 2.89 -29.31
CA LYS A 167 3.75 2.72 -28.91
C LYS A 167 3.29 3.94 -28.12
N TYR A 168 4.11 4.40 -27.17
CA TYR A 168 3.84 5.55 -26.33
C TYR A 168 3.65 6.83 -27.16
N ASP A 169 4.49 7.05 -28.18
CA ASP A 169 4.44 8.22 -29.04
C ASP A 169 3.14 8.33 -29.85
N SER A 170 2.50 7.19 -30.12
CA SER A 170 1.21 7.13 -30.81
C SER A 170 0.00 7.48 -29.93
N LEU A 171 0.18 7.61 -28.62
CA LEU A 171 -0.89 7.99 -27.69
C LEU A 171 -1.27 9.46 -27.83
N ASN A 172 -2.53 9.78 -27.54
CA ASN A 172 -2.98 11.17 -27.43
C ASN A 172 -2.34 11.88 -26.23
N LEU A 173 -2.37 13.22 -26.22
CA LEU A 173 -1.70 14.04 -25.21
C LEU A 173 -2.22 13.80 -23.78
N GLU A 174 -3.52 13.57 -23.62
CA GLU A 174 -4.15 13.31 -22.32
C GLU A 174 -3.62 12.00 -21.70
N ASN A 175 -3.60 10.93 -22.47
CA ASN A 175 -3.07 9.64 -22.04
C ASN A 175 -1.57 9.71 -21.74
N LYS A 176 -0.80 10.46 -22.54
CA LYS A 176 0.63 10.69 -22.28
C LYS A 176 0.85 11.39 -20.93
N ALA A 177 0.12 12.46 -20.66
CA ALA A 177 0.27 13.21 -19.40
C ALA A 177 0.08 12.33 -18.16
N VAL A 178 -0.93 11.45 -18.17
CA VAL A 178 -1.19 10.50 -17.07
C VAL A 178 -0.03 9.52 -16.90
N ILE A 179 0.52 9.00 -17.99
CA ILE A 179 1.64 8.06 -17.94
C ILE A 179 2.93 8.76 -17.50
N ASP A 180 3.18 9.98 -17.96
CA ASP A 180 4.34 10.79 -17.55
C ASP A 180 4.30 11.07 -16.04
N GLU A 181 3.13 11.38 -15.49
CA GLU A 181 2.95 11.55 -14.04
C GLU A 181 3.37 10.28 -13.29
N MET A 182 2.94 9.10 -13.74
CA MET A 182 3.32 7.81 -13.15
C MET A 182 4.81 7.52 -13.25
N ILE A 183 5.42 7.80 -14.41
CA ILE A 183 6.87 7.63 -14.62
C ILE A 183 7.65 8.59 -13.72
N ASN A 184 7.20 9.83 -13.57
CA ASN A 184 7.86 10.82 -12.72
C ASN A 184 7.74 10.45 -11.24
N PHE A 185 6.57 9.99 -10.79
CA PHE A 185 6.39 9.45 -9.45
C PHE A 185 7.35 8.26 -9.20
N ASN A 186 7.47 7.36 -10.17
CA ASN A 186 8.39 6.22 -10.09
C ASN A 186 9.86 6.64 -10.02
N LYS A 187 10.28 7.65 -10.80
CA LYS A 187 11.63 8.20 -10.71
C LYS A 187 11.92 8.84 -9.35
N GLN A 188 10.91 9.47 -8.75
CA GLN A 188 11.06 10.16 -7.47
C GLN A 188 11.07 9.22 -6.26
N TYR A 189 10.20 8.21 -6.25
CA TYR A 189 9.97 7.37 -5.06
C TYR A 189 10.35 5.89 -5.24
N GLY A 190 10.73 5.48 -6.45
CA GLY A 190 11.12 4.12 -6.78
C GLY A 190 9.95 3.17 -7.02
N ASN A 191 10.28 1.96 -7.48
CA ASN A 191 9.29 0.96 -7.91
C ASN A 191 8.35 0.53 -6.78
N LEU A 192 8.88 0.34 -5.58
CA LEU A 192 8.11 -0.18 -4.45
C LEU A 192 7.01 0.81 -4.03
N ALA A 193 7.34 2.10 -3.95
CA ALA A 193 6.36 3.15 -3.71
C ALA A 193 5.28 3.20 -4.79
N THR A 194 5.68 3.08 -6.07
CA THR A 194 4.71 3.10 -7.18
C THR A 194 3.69 1.96 -7.07
N PHE A 195 4.13 0.72 -6.80
CA PHE A 195 3.18 -0.38 -6.56
C PHE A 195 2.21 -0.09 -5.41
N TYR A 196 2.69 0.52 -4.32
CA TYR A 196 1.85 0.84 -3.16
C TYR A 196 0.86 1.98 -3.40
N GLU A 197 1.22 2.94 -4.26
CA GLU A 197 0.32 4.00 -4.73
C GLU A 197 -0.86 3.41 -5.52
N PHE A 198 -0.60 2.38 -6.33
CA PHE A 198 -1.66 1.60 -7.01
C PHE A 198 -2.43 0.63 -6.09
N GLY A 199 -2.25 0.73 -4.77
CA GLY A 199 -3.03 -0.03 -3.80
C GLY A 199 -2.70 -1.52 -3.73
N LEU A 200 -1.52 -1.93 -4.22
CA LEU A 200 -1.05 -3.30 -4.06
C LEU A 200 -0.73 -3.62 -2.60
N ALA A 201 -0.87 -4.91 -2.27
CA ALA A 201 -0.57 -5.45 -0.96
C ALA A 201 0.88 -5.17 -0.53
N ARG A 202 1.06 -4.69 0.69
CA ARG A 202 2.36 -4.44 1.33
C ARG A 202 2.78 -5.67 2.15
N LYS A 203 3.85 -6.35 1.72
CA LYS A 203 4.52 -7.39 2.53
C LYS A 203 5.72 -6.79 3.23
N THR A 204 5.42 -5.95 4.21
CA THR A 204 6.40 -5.13 4.91
C THR A 204 7.37 -6.00 5.69
N THR A 205 8.65 -5.93 5.32
CA THR A 205 9.79 -6.47 6.10
C THR A 205 10.82 -5.36 6.27
N PRO A 206 11.70 -5.44 7.28
CA PRO A 206 12.77 -4.45 7.47
C PRO A 206 13.58 -4.19 6.19
N GLU A 207 13.91 -5.24 5.43
CA GLU A 207 14.72 -5.12 4.21
C GLU A 207 13.99 -4.36 3.10
N ARG A 208 12.68 -4.62 2.92
CA ARG A 208 11.87 -3.91 1.93
C ARG A 208 11.62 -2.46 2.33
N VAL A 209 11.39 -2.20 3.62
CA VAL A 209 11.28 -0.83 4.14
C VAL A 209 12.58 -0.09 3.96
N LYS A 210 13.72 -0.71 4.25
CA LYS A 210 15.04 -0.12 4.01
C LYS A 210 15.20 0.27 2.54
N LYS A 211 14.91 -0.65 1.61
CA LYS A 211 14.98 -0.37 0.18
C LYS A 211 14.05 0.77 -0.25
N LEU A 212 12.81 0.77 0.25
CA LEU A 212 11.85 1.85 0.01
C LEU A 212 12.42 3.20 0.43
N LEU A 213 13.00 3.28 1.62
CA LEU A 213 13.57 4.53 2.11
C LEU A 213 14.86 4.92 1.37
N GLU A 214 15.67 3.96 0.94
CA GLU A 214 16.84 4.22 0.09
C GLU A 214 16.43 4.79 -1.28
N ASP A 215 15.33 4.31 -1.86
CA ASP A 215 14.79 4.83 -3.12
C ASP A 215 14.30 6.28 -2.96
N ILE A 216 13.72 6.63 -1.79
CA ILE A 216 13.16 7.97 -1.52
C ILE A 216 14.22 9.00 -1.12
N TYR A 217 15.13 8.63 -0.22
CA TYR A 217 16.08 9.56 0.42
C TYR A 217 17.52 9.37 -0.05
N GLY A 218 17.82 8.31 -0.79
CA GLY A 218 19.17 7.91 -1.13
C GLY A 218 19.88 7.17 0.00
N LYS A 219 20.84 6.30 -0.38
CA LYS A 219 21.58 5.44 0.56
C LYS A 219 22.35 6.22 1.63
N GLU A 220 22.86 7.39 1.30
CA GLU A 220 23.65 8.21 2.22
C GLU A 220 22.82 8.69 3.42
N ALA A 221 21.65 9.30 3.16
CA ALA A 221 20.74 9.75 4.21
C ALA A 221 20.28 8.58 5.11
N ILE A 222 20.04 7.43 4.51
CA ILE A 222 19.64 6.21 5.23
C ILE A 222 20.77 5.68 6.11
N ASN A 223 21.99 5.58 5.59
CA ASN A 223 23.13 5.09 6.36
C ASN A 223 23.53 6.04 7.51
N ASN A 224 23.28 7.34 7.36
CA ASN A 224 23.55 8.35 8.38
C ASN A 224 22.41 8.53 9.39
N SER A 225 21.27 7.86 9.20
CA SER A 225 20.15 7.93 10.14
C SER A 225 20.45 7.15 11.41
N LYS A 226 20.23 7.78 12.57
CA LYS A 226 20.58 7.19 13.88
C LYS A 226 19.74 5.97 14.20
N LEU A 227 18.44 6.04 13.91
CA LEU A 227 17.49 4.97 14.20
C LEU A 227 16.26 5.07 13.29
N VAL A 228 15.85 3.96 12.69
CA VAL A 228 14.55 3.82 12.02
C VAL A 228 13.88 2.52 12.47
N LEU A 229 12.62 2.63 12.88
CA LEU A 229 11.80 1.55 13.40
C LEU A 229 10.52 1.41 12.58
N LEU A 230 10.17 0.17 12.24
CA LEU A 230 8.90 -0.21 11.66
C LEU A 230 7.89 -0.45 12.78
N THR A 231 6.77 0.25 12.72
CA THR A 231 5.71 0.23 13.73
C THR A 231 4.35 -0.16 13.10
N GLY A 232 3.25 0.09 13.80
CA GLY A 232 1.92 -0.09 13.24
C GLY A 232 1.45 -1.55 13.13
N SER A 233 0.36 -1.75 12.37
CA SER A 233 -0.32 -3.05 12.27
C SER A 233 0.34 -4.03 11.29
N LYS A 234 1.18 -3.52 10.37
CA LYS A 234 1.84 -4.28 9.29
C LYS A 234 0.87 -5.12 8.44
N LYS A 235 -0.42 -4.78 8.43
CA LYS A 235 -1.42 -5.47 7.63
C LYS A 235 -1.18 -5.16 6.16
N SER A 236 -1.48 -6.12 5.29
CA SER A 236 -1.12 -6.01 3.87
C SER A 236 -1.76 -4.85 3.11
N PHE A 237 -2.80 -4.21 3.65
CA PHE A 237 -3.42 -3.04 3.02
C PHE A 237 -3.49 -1.84 3.96
N SER A 238 -2.76 -1.86 5.08
CA SER A 238 -2.51 -0.66 5.87
C SER A 238 -1.34 0.11 5.28
N ASP A 239 -1.26 1.39 5.61
CA ASP A 239 -0.03 2.18 5.52
C ASP A 239 1.13 1.50 6.27
N ILE A 240 2.34 1.94 5.91
CA ILE A 240 3.59 1.58 6.57
C ILE A 240 3.89 2.68 7.59
N ASP A 241 3.75 2.38 8.87
CA ASP A 241 4.05 3.31 9.95
C ASP A 241 5.53 3.20 10.34
N LEU A 242 6.30 4.27 10.15
CA LEU A 242 7.71 4.35 10.51
C LEU A 242 7.97 5.44 11.53
N PHE A 243 8.92 5.17 12.39
CA PHE A 243 9.45 6.12 13.35
C PHE A 243 10.95 6.26 13.13
N ALA A 244 11.47 7.48 13.08
CA ALA A 244 12.89 7.72 12.92
C ALA A 244 13.43 8.79 13.87
N SER A 245 14.67 8.59 14.30
CA SER A 245 15.55 9.63 14.84
C SER A 245 16.63 9.87 13.80
N SER A 246 16.58 11.02 13.12
CA SER A 246 17.49 11.37 12.04
C SER A 246 17.48 12.86 11.75
N ASN A 247 18.65 13.40 11.42
CA ASN A 247 18.81 14.76 10.90
C ASN A 247 18.80 14.81 9.35
N TYR A 248 18.67 13.65 8.68
CA TYR A 248 18.79 13.51 7.23
C TYR A 248 17.48 13.11 6.55
N LEU A 249 16.49 12.67 7.31
CA LEU A 249 15.18 12.28 6.80
C LEU A 249 14.15 13.37 7.09
N GLN A 250 13.12 13.44 6.24
CA GLN A 250 11.97 14.29 6.47
C GLN A 250 10.76 13.44 6.82
N SER A 251 9.79 14.02 7.52
CA SER A 251 8.52 13.33 7.75
C SER A 251 7.73 13.23 6.45
N ILE A 252 7.16 12.07 6.16
CA ILE A 252 6.27 11.84 5.01
C ILE A 252 4.95 11.31 5.54
N LYS A 253 3.85 11.84 5.02
CA LYS A 253 2.52 11.31 5.28
C LYS A 253 1.71 11.25 4.00
N ASN A 254 1.42 10.04 3.55
CA ASN A 254 0.57 9.78 2.39
C ASN A 254 -0.31 8.54 2.62
N SER A 255 -0.95 8.02 1.57
CA SER A 255 -1.88 6.89 1.66
C SER A 255 -1.23 5.54 1.98
N TRP A 256 0.10 5.44 1.91
CA TRP A 256 0.84 4.19 2.04
C TRP A 256 2.06 4.24 2.97
N LEU A 257 2.52 5.43 3.38
CA LEU A 257 3.64 5.65 4.30
C LEU A 257 3.31 6.79 5.26
N ASP A 258 3.43 6.51 6.55
CA ASP A 258 3.44 7.50 7.63
C ASP A 258 4.80 7.40 8.33
N LEU A 259 5.76 8.22 7.92
CA LEU A 259 7.09 8.33 8.51
C LEU A 259 7.14 9.57 9.39
N VAL A 260 7.26 9.36 10.69
CA VAL A 260 7.50 10.42 11.68
C VAL A 260 8.99 10.49 11.99
N VAL A 261 9.62 11.63 11.70
CA VAL A 261 11.03 11.88 11.97
C VAL A 261 11.18 12.93 13.07
N PHE A 262 12.04 12.63 14.04
CA PHE A 262 12.55 13.58 15.01
C PHE A 262 14.04 13.81 14.76
N ASP A 263 14.47 15.07 14.83
CA ASP A 263 15.90 15.35 14.94
C ASP A 263 16.45 14.71 16.23
N GLU A 264 17.75 14.46 16.26
CA GLU A 264 18.36 13.72 17.36
C GLU A 264 18.20 14.42 18.71
N LYS A 265 18.22 15.75 18.76
CA LYS A 265 18.09 16.51 20.01
C LYS A 265 16.66 16.48 20.55
N ASP A 266 15.67 16.63 19.68
CA ASP A 266 14.27 16.54 20.05
C ASP A 266 13.91 15.11 20.46
N PHE A 267 14.40 14.10 19.73
CA PHE A 267 14.25 12.70 20.11
C PHE A 267 14.76 12.44 21.54
N GLU A 268 15.98 12.87 21.86
CA GLU A 268 16.57 12.72 23.19
C GLU A 268 15.74 13.40 24.28
N LYS A 269 15.26 14.61 24.01
CA LYS A 269 14.37 15.33 24.93
C LYS A 269 13.08 14.54 25.17
N LYS A 270 12.44 14.04 24.11
CA LYS A 270 11.18 13.29 24.20
C LYS A 270 11.33 11.96 24.92
N VAL A 271 12.48 11.28 24.79
CA VAL A 271 12.82 10.09 25.59
C VAL A 271 12.85 10.45 27.08
N ARG A 272 13.53 11.54 27.47
CA ARG A 272 13.58 12.00 28.87
C ARG A 272 12.20 12.36 29.43
N LEU A 273 11.33 12.92 28.59
CA LEU A 273 9.99 13.33 28.96
C LEU A 273 8.97 12.18 28.95
N PHE A 274 9.41 10.94 28.70
CA PHE A 274 8.52 9.79 28.58
C PHE A 274 7.38 10.04 27.58
N GLU A 275 7.66 10.68 26.44
CA GLU A 275 6.61 11.04 25.49
C GLU A 275 6.04 9.79 24.80
N VAL A 276 4.72 9.63 24.84
CA VAL A 276 4.01 8.43 24.34
C VAL A 276 4.35 8.11 22.88
N GLN A 277 4.42 9.14 22.02
CA GLN A 277 4.74 8.98 20.60
C GLN A 277 6.16 8.44 20.35
N VAL A 278 7.07 8.57 21.33
CA VAL A 278 8.46 8.09 21.23
C VAL A 278 8.65 6.77 21.97
N ILE A 279 8.07 6.62 23.16
CA ILE A 279 8.16 5.38 23.95
C ILE A 279 7.65 4.19 23.15
N HIS A 280 6.45 4.32 22.57
CA HIS A 280 5.79 3.17 21.96
C HIS A 280 6.61 2.58 20.78
N PRO A 281 7.11 3.40 19.83
CA PRO A 281 8.06 2.92 18.82
C PRO A 281 9.32 2.30 19.40
N ILE A 282 9.98 2.91 20.40
CA ILE A 282 11.22 2.35 20.97
C ILE A 282 11.01 0.94 21.53
N ILE A 283 9.89 0.73 22.23
CA ILE A 283 9.63 -0.52 22.94
C ILE A 283 9.10 -1.61 22.00
N ASN A 284 8.15 -1.26 21.12
CA ASN A 284 7.43 -2.23 20.29
C ASN A 284 7.86 -2.26 18.82
N GLY A 285 8.63 -1.26 18.38
CA GLY A 285 9.07 -1.12 17.00
C GLY A 285 10.06 -2.21 16.61
N GLU A 286 9.93 -2.67 15.37
CA GLU A 286 10.89 -3.57 14.75
C GLU A 286 12.03 -2.74 14.15
N PHE A 287 13.27 -3.11 14.46
CA PHE A 287 14.43 -2.41 13.96
C PHE A 287 14.57 -2.54 12.43
N VAL A 288 14.82 -1.41 11.76
CA VAL A 288 15.03 -1.37 10.29
C VAL A 288 16.45 -0.92 9.95
N ILE A 289 16.83 0.28 10.39
CA ILE A 289 18.11 0.95 10.06
C ILE A 289 18.68 1.63 11.32
N GLY A 290 20.00 1.80 11.35
CA GLY A 290 20.71 2.63 12.34
C GLY A 290 21.56 1.81 13.30
N ASP A 291 21.66 2.30 14.54
CA ASP A 291 22.46 1.65 15.58
C ASP A 291 21.58 0.84 16.54
N LYS A 292 21.71 -0.49 16.49
CA LYS A 292 20.98 -1.40 17.39
C LYS A 292 21.37 -1.21 18.86
N ASN A 293 22.63 -0.93 19.15
CA ASN A 293 23.09 -0.70 20.52
C ASN A 293 22.47 0.60 21.06
N TYR A 294 22.36 1.62 20.21
CA TYR A 294 21.65 2.84 20.57
C TYR A 294 20.18 2.58 20.90
N LEU A 295 19.47 1.76 20.13
CA LEU A 295 18.09 1.37 20.46
C LEU A 295 18.00 0.71 21.84
N GLU A 296 18.88 -0.26 22.13
CA GLU A 296 18.89 -0.94 23.43
C GLU A 296 19.28 -0.01 24.58
N GLN A 297 20.20 0.93 24.35
CA GLN A 297 20.50 2.00 25.32
C GLN A 297 19.27 2.85 25.62
N LYS A 298 18.46 3.19 24.60
CA LYS A 298 17.23 3.97 24.81
C LYS A 298 16.16 3.17 25.55
N ARG A 299 16.04 1.87 25.29
CA ARG A 299 15.16 0.97 26.05
C ARG A 299 15.57 0.94 27.53
N LYS A 300 16.85 0.71 27.80
CA LYS A 300 17.41 0.71 29.16
C LYS A 300 17.22 2.06 29.85
N GLN A 301 17.47 3.16 29.13
CA GLN A 301 17.24 4.51 29.65
C GLN A 301 15.79 4.71 30.07
N LEU A 302 14.80 4.29 29.26
CA LEU A 302 13.39 4.40 29.61
C LEU A 302 13.03 3.59 30.86
N GLU A 303 13.72 2.49 31.13
CA GLU A 303 13.49 1.66 32.32
C GLU A 303 14.11 2.27 33.59
N GLU A 304 15.33 2.80 33.47
CA GLU A 304 16.16 3.20 34.61
C GLU A 304 16.06 4.69 34.94
N GLN A 305 15.76 5.56 33.96
CA GLN A 305 15.80 7.01 34.19
C GLN A 305 14.76 7.44 35.26
N PRO A 306 15.10 8.44 36.08
CA PRO A 306 14.19 8.96 37.09
C PRO A 306 12.96 9.59 36.41
N ILE A 307 11.81 9.44 37.07
CA ILE A 307 10.60 10.16 36.67
C ILE A 307 10.71 11.58 37.22
N THR A 308 10.65 12.58 36.34
CA THR A 308 10.75 13.99 36.71
C THR A 308 9.37 14.65 36.70
N GLU A 309 9.22 15.73 37.47
CA GLU A 309 8.01 16.56 37.44
C GLU A 309 7.79 17.17 36.05
N GLU A 310 8.87 17.54 35.35
CA GLU A 310 8.83 18.02 33.96
C GLU A 310 8.16 17.00 33.03
N ALA A 311 8.52 15.72 33.13
CA ALA A 311 7.91 14.66 32.31
C ALA A 311 6.40 14.51 32.61
N ILE A 312 6.00 14.59 33.88
CA ILE A 312 4.59 14.52 34.29
C ILE A 312 3.81 15.69 33.71
N GLN A 313 4.30 16.92 33.88
CA GLN A 313 3.65 18.13 33.40
C GLN A 313 3.59 18.19 31.87
N HIS A 314 4.64 17.74 31.18
CA HIS A 314 4.67 17.63 29.72
C HIS A 314 3.55 16.71 29.21
N ASN A 315 3.41 15.51 29.79
CA ASN A 315 2.35 14.58 29.39
C ASN A 315 0.94 15.08 29.74
N LEU A 316 0.76 15.80 30.86
CA LEU A 316 -0.52 16.46 31.17
C LEU A 316 -0.85 17.56 30.16
N LYS A 317 0.13 18.34 29.74
CA LYS A 317 -0.02 19.37 28.72
C LYS A 317 -0.43 18.76 27.38
N LEU A 318 0.33 17.77 26.89
CA LEU A 318 0.02 17.06 25.64
C LEU A 318 -1.36 16.38 25.67
N SER A 319 -1.78 15.86 26.83
CA SER A 319 -3.13 15.31 26.99
C SER A 319 -4.20 16.34 26.64
N LYS A 320 -4.09 17.56 27.18
CA LYS A 320 -5.06 18.64 26.94
C LYS A 320 -5.02 19.11 25.49
N GLU A 321 -3.82 19.32 24.95
CA GLU A 321 -3.64 19.75 23.56
C GLU A 321 -4.26 18.77 22.56
N GLN A 322 -4.10 17.45 22.79
CA GLN A 322 -4.70 16.42 21.93
C GLN A 322 -6.22 16.33 22.08
N GLU A 323 -6.74 16.53 23.29
CA GLU A 323 -8.18 16.61 23.54
C GLU A 323 -8.79 17.81 22.82
N GLU A 324 -8.21 19.00 23.00
CA GLU A 324 -8.62 20.24 22.31
C GLU A 324 -8.56 20.10 20.80
N LEU A 325 -7.48 19.51 20.26
CA LEU A 325 -7.36 19.24 18.83
C LEU A 325 -8.47 18.31 18.34
N GLY A 326 -8.74 17.22 19.05
CA GLY A 326 -9.82 16.29 18.72
C GLY A 326 -11.19 16.97 18.71
N LEU A 327 -11.45 17.88 19.65
CA LEU A 327 -12.70 18.62 19.77
C LEU A 327 -12.95 19.61 18.62
N LYS A 328 -11.92 20.01 17.86
CA LYS A 328 -12.07 20.85 16.64
C LYS A 328 -12.75 20.12 15.49
N TYR A 329 -12.74 18.78 15.50
CA TYR A 329 -13.35 17.97 14.44
C TYR A 329 -14.78 17.53 14.80
N SER A 330 -15.53 17.15 13.76
CA SER A 330 -16.92 16.72 13.92
C SER A 330 -17.04 15.50 14.84
N ARG A 331 -18.17 15.39 15.56
CA ARG A 331 -18.37 14.39 16.63
C ARG A 331 -18.08 12.94 16.19
N ASN A 332 -18.37 12.64 14.93
CA ASN A 332 -18.26 11.29 14.36
C ASN A 332 -17.03 11.12 13.44
N SER A 333 -16.14 12.11 13.37
CA SER A 333 -14.92 12.03 12.56
C SER A 333 -13.89 11.08 13.15
N LYS A 334 -13.08 10.47 12.27
CA LYS A 334 -11.94 9.64 12.66
C LYS A 334 -10.89 10.47 13.39
N GLU A 335 -10.68 11.70 12.96
CA GLU A 335 -9.72 12.67 13.51
C GLU A 335 -10.03 12.99 14.97
N ARG A 336 -11.31 13.23 15.30
CA ARG A 336 -11.74 13.42 16.70
C ARG A 336 -11.45 12.18 17.54
N GLN A 337 -11.79 11.00 17.05
CA GLN A 337 -11.54 9.76 17.78
C GLN A 337 -10.04 9.54 18.04
N ILE A 338 -9.19 9.85 17.06
CA ILE A 338 -7.74 9.78 17.19
C ILE A 338 -7.25 10.78 18.24
N GLY A 339 -7.61 12.06 18.14
CA GLY A 339 -7.17 13.11 19.09
C GLY A 339 -7.59 12.78 20.53
N LEU A 340 -8.86 12.40 20.74
CA LEU A 340 -9.35 12.01 22.06
C LEU A 340 -8.67 10.73 22.60
N SER A 341 -8.35 9.78 21.72
CA SER A 341 -7.61 8.56 22.11
C SER A 341 -6.18 8.89 22.56
N TYR A 342 -5.49 9.77 21.84
CA TYR A 342 -4.16 10.24 22.24
C TYR A 342 -4.21 11.04 23.53
N GLY A 343 -5.17 11.95 23.70
CA GLY A 343 -5.37 12.70 24.94
C GLY A 343 -5.49 11.78 26.15
N LYS A 344 -6.38 10.78 26.09
CA LYS A 344 -6.53 9.76 27.15
C LYS A 344 -5.25 8.97 27.41
N THR A 345 -4.47 8.68 26.37
CA THR A 345 -3.21 7.92 26.50
C THR A 345 -2.15 8.74 27.22
N TYR A 346 -2.01 10.02 26.87
CA TYR A 346 -1.12 10.96 27.55
C TYR A 346 -1.51 11.19 29.01
N LEU A 347 -2.82 11.36 29.30
CA LEU A 347 -3.31 11.47 30.68
C LEU A 347 -2.97 10.23 31.50
N ALA A 348 -3.24 9.04 30.96
CA ALA A 348 -2.94 7.78 31.62
C ALA A 348 -1.44 7.63 31.91
N ASN A 349 -0.58 8.05 30.96
CA ASN A 349 0.86 8.06 31.14
C ASN A 349 1.28 9.01 32.27
N ALA A 350 0.83 10.26 32.25
CA ALA A 350 1.13 11.24 33.29
C ALA A 350 0.71 10.77 34.69
N LEU A 351 -0.49 10.20 34.82
CA LEU A 351 -0.99 9.66 36.10
C LEU A 351 -0.17 8.45 36.56
N ALA A 352 0.31 7.61 35.65
CA ALA A 352 1.18 6.50 36.01
C ALA A 352 2.54 6.99 36.49
N LEU A 353 3.15 7.94 35.77
CA LEU A 353 4.41 8.58 36.14
C LEU A 353 4.33 9.23 37.52
N LYS A 354 3.26 9.96 37.82
CA LYS A 354 2.99 10.54 39.15
C LYS A 354 2.96 9.51 40.28
N ASN A 355 2.59 8.27 39.98
CA ASN A 355 2.57 7.15 40.93
C ASN A 355 3.87 6.32 40.92
N GLY A 356 4.96 6.83 40.32
CA GLY A 356 6.24 6.12 40.21
C GLY A 356 6.24 4.96 39.21
N LYS A 357 5.22 4.85 38.35
CA LYS A 357 5.07 3.74 37.38
C LYS A 357 5.45 4.20 35.97
N ARG A 358 6.16 3.34 35.23
CA ARG A 358 6.57 3.57 33.83
C ARG A 358 5.78 2.65 32.90
N PRO A 359 4.62 3.08 32.38
CA PRO A 359 3.85 2.26 31.46
C PRO A 359 4.47 2.34 30.06
N LEU A 360 5.48 1.50 29.82
CA LEU A 360 6.29 1.51 28.59
C LEU A 360 5.55 1.01 27.33
N THR A 361 4.30 0.54 27.44
CA THR A 361 3.53 0.06 26.29
C THR A 361 2.10 0.58 26.32
N LYS A 362 1.49 0.70 25.14
CA LYS A 362 0.08 1.09 24.99
C LYS A 362 -0.86 0.11 25.69
N GLU A 363 -0.58 -1.20 25.65
CA GLU A 363 -1.37 -2.21 26.36
C GLU A 363 -1.33 -1.99 27.88
N ARG A 364 -0.14 -1.68 28.45
CA ARG A 364 -0.02 -1.34 29.88
C ARG A 364 -0.79 -0.06 30.21
N LEU A 365 -0.78 0.94 29.32
CA LEU A 365 -1.57 2.17 29.45
C LEU A 365 -3.09 1.88 29.38
N SER A 366 -3.54 1.07 28.41
CA SER A 366 -4.95 0.68 28.27
C SER A 366 -5.45 -0.14 29.46
N ASN A 367 -4.63 -1.03 30.01
CA ASN A 367 -4.97 -1.79 31.21
C ASN A 367 -5.13 -0.90 32.45
N LEU A 368 -4.39 0.22 32.52
CA LEU A 368 -4.56 1.22 33.59
C LEU A 368 -5.85 2.04 33.42
N GLN A 369 -6.31 2.26 32.19
CA GLN A 369 -7.59 2.91 31.91
C GLN A 369 -8.78 2.01 32.33
N CYS A 370 -8.70 0.70 32.11
CA CYS A 370 -9.74 -0.25 32.53
C CYS A 370 -9.82 -0.44 34.05
N LYS A 371 -8.70 -0.32 34.78
CA LYS A 371 -8.65 -0.57 36.23
C LYS A 371 -9.00 0.64 37.11
N LYS A 372 -9.16 1.85 36.56
CA LYS A 372 -9.41 3.09 37.34
C LYS A 372 -10.81 3.70 37.17
N PHE A 373 -11.71 3.10 36.38
CA PHE A 373 -13.10 3.56 36.26
C PHE A 373 -14.08 2.81 37.18
N ILE A 374 -13.58 1.85 37.96
CA ILE A 374 -14.29 1.27 39.10
C ILE A 374 -13.67 1.92 40.34
N GLU A 375 -14.49 2.65 41.11
CA GLU A 375 -14.17 3.36 42.36
C GLU A 375 -13.43 4.71 42.30
N LEU A 376 -14.21 5.78 42.07
CA LEU A 376 -14.23 6.95 42.96
C LEU A 376 -15.70 7.39 43.18
N LYS A 377 -16.50 6.51 43.79
CA LYS A 377 -17.66 6.92 44.60
C LYS A 377 -17.19 6.93 46.05
N GLY A 378 -16.62 8.04 46.47
CA GLY A 378 -16.19 8.27 47.85
C GLY A 378 -16.03 9.77 48.03
N GLY A 379 -17.08 10.39 48.57
CA GLY A 379 -17.22 11.84 48.64
C GLY A 379 -16.15 12.54 49.47
N MET A 380 -15.91 13.80 49.13
CA MET A 380 -15.40 14.79 50.08
C MET A 380 -16.59 15.41 50.82
N LYS A 381 -16.61 15.17 52.14
CA LYS A 381 -17.48 15.72 53.20
C LYS A 381 -19.00 15.58 53.03
#